data_AF-A0A536K914-F1
#
_entry.id   AF-A0A536K914-F1
#
_cell.length_a   1.000
_cell.length_b   1.000
_cell.length_c   1.000
_cell.angle_alpha   90.00
_cell.angle_beta   90.00
_cell.angle_gamma   90.00
#
_symmetry.space_group_name_H-M   'P 1'
#
loop_
_entity.id
_entity.type
_entity.pdbx_description
1 polymer ?
#
loop_
_entity_poly.entity_id
_entity_poly.type
_entity_poly.pdbx_seq_one_letter_code
_entity_poly.pdbx_strand_id
1 'polypeptide(L)'
;MVVGTCELIFHLPENHSLKGKRQVSRSLVQRIRSRFNVSVAEVADQDRWQTLAIGVTCASNDSRYANEVMSKIVDYVEDHNGLSAVLASLARDDPSGVVAALDGQLHHGRPGSPAALRQQVGERLAIALAEQSGRVTRWIDALATASSPTARQVACLLLASRYPEDPIGVLRTAELLADDPHWEVREAAGGLLGSLLDRDFDRIRGRLEVLRSAKSENLRRAVVLAVKYAARRDKPERVADLLRLLEPLLRDPEPYVRRNLGPYTIGDALLRVDPKETLKALKDWSRDRDQTVRWNVAMAFSSAIGSFHWPAAKSILERLAKGPEPLVRNAVAKAMRRCRQRYTEEVEETRLRWRKDGERAATAELVGPLKKR
;
A
#
# COMPACT_ATOMS: atom_id res chain seq x y z
N MET A 1 -38.73 -30.81 -7.45
CA MET A 1 -37.40 -30.18 -7.28
C MET A 1 -37.22 -29.20 -8.43
N VAL A 2 -36.90 -27.94 -8.12
CA VAL A 2 -36.63 -26.88 -9.09
C VAL A 2 -35.17 -26.50 -8.98
N VAL A 3 -34.48 -26.38 -10.11
CA VAL A 3 -33.11 -25.88 -10.15
C VAL A 3 -33.14 -24.49 -10.77
N GLY A 4 -32.73 -23.48 -10.00
CA GLY A 4 -32.47 -22.15 -10.52
C GLY A 4 -31.07 -22.10 -11.09
N THR A 5 -30.91 -21.48 -12.26
CA THR A 5 -29.62 -21.25 -12.90
C THR A 5 -29.58 -19.84 -13.47
N CYS A 6 -28.45 -19.16 -13.31
CA CYS A 6 -28.18 -17.86 -13.92
C CYS A 6 -26.73 -17.84 -14.41
N GLU A 7 -26.51 -17.25 -15.57
CA GLU A 7 -25.18 -16.96 -16.10
C GLU A 7 -24.97 -15.45 -16.14
N LEU A 8 -23.89 -15.00 -15.52
CA LEU A 8 -23.49 -13.61 -15.42
C LEU A 8 -22.25 -13.39 -16.27
N ILE A 9 -22.36 -12.52 -17.27
CA ILE A 9 -21.28 -12.21 -18.20
C ILE A 9 -20.75 -10.80 -17.88
N PHE A 10 -19.46 -10.71 -17.59
CA PHE A 10 -18.77 -9.46 -17.30
C PHE A 10 -17.73 -9.14 -18.36
N HIS A 11 -17.70 -7.89 -18.80
CA HIS A 11 -16.61 -7.34 -19.58
C HIS A 11 -15.57 -6.68 -18.65
N LEU A 12 -14.31 -7.08 -18.81
CA LEU A 12 -13.17 -6.62 -18.03
C LEU A 12 -12.18 -5.85 -18.93
N PRO A 13 -12.54 -4.66 -19.43
CA PRO A 13 -11.76 -3.94 -20.43
C PRO A 13 -10.35 -3.55 -19.95
N GLU A 14 -10.19 -3.25 -18.67
CA GLU A 14 -8.93 -2.82 -18.04
C GLU A 14 -8.07 -3.98 -17.49
N ASN A 15 -8.58 -5.21 -17.46
CA ASN A 15 -7.76 -6.35 -17.08
C ASN A 15 -6.80 -6.64 -18.24
N HIS A 16 -5.53 -6.99 -18.02
CA HIS A 16 -4.57 -7.28 -19.12
C HIS A 16 -3.86 -8.63 -18.96
N SER A 17 -4.41 -9.52 -18.13
CA SER A 17 -3.81 -10.85 -17.93
C SER A 17 -4.81 -11.88 -17.40
N LEU A 18 -4.56 -13.16 -17.68
CA LEU A 18 -5.31 -14.28 -17.10
C LEU A 18 -5.19 -14.33 -15.57
N LYS A 19 -4.05 -13.91 -15.03
CA LYS A 19 -3.85 -13.84 -13.57
C LYS A 19 -4.78 -12.80 -12.94
N GLY A 20 -4.91 -11.63 -13.56
CA GLY A 20 -5.83 -10.59 -13.11
C GLY A 20 -7.28 -11.06 -13.17
N LYS A 21 -7.68 -11.72 -14.28
CA LYS A 21 -9.00 -12.35 -14.40
C LYS A 21 -9.26 -13.35 -13.27
N ARG A 22 -8.33 -14.27 -13.00
CA ARG A 22 -8.45 -15.26 -11.91
C ARG A 22 -8.64 -14.62 -10.54
N GLN A 23 -8.03 -13.47 -10.30
CA GLN A 23 -8.21 -12.72 -9.05
C GLN A 23 -9.62 -12.14 -8.94
N VAL A 24 -10.14 -11.55 -10.02
CA VAL A 24 -11.51 -11.00 -10.09
C VAL A 24 -12.55 -12.12 -9.94
N SER A 25 -12.41 -13.20 -10.72
CA SER A 25 -13.24 -14.41 -10.68
C SER A 25 -13.34 -14.98 -9.27
N ARG A 26 -12.19 -15.26 -8.64
CA ARG A 26 -12.13 -15.79 -7.26
C ARG A 26 -12.81 -14.87 -6.25
N SER A 27 -12.61 -13.55 -6.36
CA SER A 27 -13.24 -12.58 -5.45
C SER A 27 -14.75 -12.56 -5.61
N LEU A 28 -15.26 -12.58 -6.84
CA LEU A 28 -16.70 -12.54 -7.12
C LEU A 28 -17.39 -13.84 -6.68
N VAL A 29 -16.83 -15.00 -7.08
CA VAL A 29 -17.31 -16.32 -6.67
C VAL A 29 -17.37 -16.44 -5.15
N GLN A 30 -16.32 -16.01 -4.44
CA GLN A 30 -16.27 -16.07 -2.98
C GLN A 30 -17.34 -15.19 -2.33
N ARG A 31 -17.58 -13.98 -2.85
CA ARG A 31 -18.60 -13.06 -2.33
C ARG A 31 -20.01 -13.64 -2.49
N ILE A 32 -20.35 -14.12 -3.68
CA ILE A 32 -21.66 -14.74 -3.95
C ILE A 32 -21.87 -15.95 -3.03
N ARG A 33 -20.88 -16.86 -2.91
CA ARG A 33 -20.95 -18.01 -1.98
C ARG A 33 -21.15 -17.62 -0.53
N SER A 34 -20.47 -16.57 -0.08
CA SER A 34 -20.55 -16.14 1.32
C SER A 34 -21.90 -15.53 1.69
N ARG A 35 -22.61 -14.96 0.70
CA ARG A 35 -23.83 -14.19 0.91
C ARG A 35 -25.11 -14.99 0.63
N PHE A 36 -25.04 -15.95 -0.29
CA PHE A 36 -26.16 -16.74 -0.76
C PHE A 36 -25.83 -18.23 -0.67
N ASN A 37 -26.82 -19.04 -0.31
CA ASN A 37 -26.67 -20.49 -0.27
C ASN A 37 -26.77 -21.09 -1.69
N VAL A 38 -25.75 -20.85 -2.52
CA VAL A 38 -25.72 -21.23 -3.93
C VAL A 38 -24.39 -21.86 -4.32
N SER A 39 -24.40 -22.68 -5.37
CA SER A 39 -23.19 -23.08 -6.07
C SER A 39 -22.87 -22.04 -7.13
N VAL A 40 -21.59 -21.69 -7.27
CA VAL A 40 -21.13 -20.69 -8.24
C VAL A 40 -19.72 -21.03 -8.72
N ALA A 41 -19.48 -20.87 -10.01
CA ALA A 41 -18.20 -21.15 -10.65
C ALA A 41 -18.01 -20.30 -11.92
N GLU A 42 -16.78 -20.19 -12.39
CA GLU A 42 -16.51 -19.71 -13.74
C GLU A 42 -16.80 -20.84 -14.74
N VAL A 43 -17.73 -20.60 -15.67
CA VAL A 43 -18.30 -21.66 -16.52
C VAL A 43 -17.88 -21.59 -17.98
N ALA A 44 -17.43 -20.43 -18.46
CA ALA A 44 -16.99 -20.22 -19.84
C ALA A 44 -15.86 -19.18 -19.96
N ASP A 45 -15.34 -19.03 -21.18
CA ASP A 45 -14.34 -18.04 -21.58
C ASP A 45 -13.01 -18.08 -20.79
N GLN A 46 -12.58 -19.23 -20.23
CA GLN A 46 -11.42 -19.27 -19.31
C GLN A 46 -10.12 -18.72 -19.93
N ASP A 47 -9.95 -18.82 -21.25
CA ASP A 47 -8.77 -18.32 -21.98
C ASP A 47 -8.88 -16.84 -22.42
N ARG A 48 -10.06 -16.22 -22.30
CA ARG A 48 -10.27 -14.80 -22.59
C ARG A 48 -10.16 -13.98 -21.32
N TRP A 49 -9.11 -13.17 -21.20
CA TRP A 49 -8.88 -12.34 -20.02
C TRP A 49 -9.80 -11.10 -19.92
N GLN A 50 -10.45 -10.69 -21.01
CA GLN A 50 -11.40 -9.56 -21.06
C GLN A 50 -12.85 -9.95 -20.79
N THR A 51 -13.15 -11.24 -20.68
CA THR A 51 -14.51 -11.72 -20.47
C THR A 51 -14.52 -12.71 -19.31
N LEU A 52 -15.48 -12.55 -18.40
CA LEU A 52 -15.69 -13.45 -17.29
C LEU A 52 -17.14 -13.94 -17.31
N ALA A 53 -17.32 -15.25 -17.44
CA ALA A 53 -18.64 -15.89 -17.39
C ALA A 53 -18.77 -16.69 -16.09
N ILE A 54 -19.66 -16.25 -15.20
CA ILE A 54 -19.93 -16.88 -13.92
C ILE A 54 -21.30 -17.57 -13.98
N GLY A 55 -21.33 -18.88 -13.75
CA GLY A 55 -22.56 -19.64 -13.57
C GLY A 55 -22.91 -19.73 -12.10
N VAL A 56 -24.18 -19.53 -11.77
CA VAL A 56 -24.76 -19.65 -10.43
C VAL A 56 -25.93 -20.62 -10.47
N THR A 57 -26.03 -21.53 -9.49
CA THR A 57 -27.14 -22.45 -9.38
C THR A 57 -27.57 -22.74 -7.94
N CYS A 58 -28.86 -22.98 -7.74
CA CYS A 58 -29.43 -23.46 -6.48
C CYS A 58 -30.53 -24.49 -6.74
N ALA A 59 -30.73 -25.42 -5.80
CA ALA A 59 -31.87 -26.32 -5.77
C ALA A 59 -32.90 -25.84 -4.74
N SER A 60 -34.18 -25.88 -5.10
CA SER A 60 -35.31 -25.46 -4.26
C SER A 60 -36.52 -26.39 -4.46
N ASN A 61 -37.44 -26.41 -3.51
CA ASN A 61 -38.77 -27.00 -3.68
C ASN A 61 -39.80 -25.99 -4.21
N ASP A 62 -39.49 -24.69 -4.20
CA ASP A 62 -40.33 -23.58 -4.67
C ASP A 62 -39.63 -22.78 -5.78
N SER A 63 -40.31 -22.63 -6.93
CA SER A 63 -39.83 -21.87 -8.08
C SER A 63 -39.81 -20.36 -7.86
N ARG A 64 -40.74 -19.83 -7.05
CA ARG A 64 -40.77 -18.40 -6.70
C ARG A 64 -39.56 -18.04 -5.87
N TYR A 65 -39.24 -18.86 -4.86
CA TYR A 65 -38.04 -18.69 -4.05
C TYR A 65 -36.75 -18.82 -4.87
N ALA A 66 -36.67 -19.81 -5.77
CA ALA A 66 -35.50 -19.96 -6.64
C ALA A 66 -35.29 -18.73 -7.54
N ASN A 67 -36.37 -18.20 -8.12
CA ASN A 67 -36.31 -17.00 -8.94
C ASN A 67 -35.95 -15.75 -8.11
N GLU A 68 -36.54 -15.60 -6.92
CA GLU A 68 -36.21 -14.51 -5.99
C GLU A 68 -34.73 -14.51 -5.60
N VAL A 69 -34.15 -15.69 -5.32
CA VAL A 69 -32.72 -15.84 -5.04
C VAL A 69 -31.88 -15.44 -6.25
N MET A 70 -32.25 -15.86 -7.47
CA MET A 70 -31.54 -15.47 -8.69
C MET A 70 -31.61 -13.96 -8.94
N SER A 71 -32.79 -13.35 -8.80
CA SER A 71 -32.96 -11.89 -8.92
C SER A 71 -32.10 -11.14 -7.90
N LYS A 72 -32.13 -11.55 -6.62
CA LYS A 72 -31.28 -10.94 -5.59
C LYS A 72 -29.78 -11.06 -5.89
N ILE A 73 -29.36 -12.10 -6.58
CA ILE A 73 -27.96 -12.29 -6.98
C ILE A 73 -27.61 -11.37 -8.15
N VAL A 74 -28.49 -11.24 -9.14
CA VAL A 74 -28.32 -10.28 -10.25
C VAL A 74 -28.25 -8.87 -9.69
N ASP A 75 -29.24 -8.46 -8.88
CA ASP A 75 -29.28 -7.14 -8.25
C ASP A 75 -28.02 -6.89 -7.40
N TYR A 76 -27.61 -7.88 -6.59
CA TYR A 76 -26.39 -7.79 -5.79
C TYR A 76 -25.15 -7.55 -6.66
N VAL A 77 -25.05 -8.24 -7.78
CA VAL A 77 -23.92 -8.11 -8.71
C VAL A 77 -23.96 -6.78 -9.45
N GLU A 78 -25.14 -6.31 -9.84
CA GLU A 78 -25.35 -5.01 -10.46
C GLU A 78 -25.08 -3.84 -9.49
N ASP A 79 -25.49 -3.95 -8.23
CA ASP A 79 -25.18 -2.98 -7.15
C ASP A 79 -23.69 -2.99 -6.77
N HIS A 80 -22.99 -4.12 -6.99
CA HIS A 80 -21.54 -4.18 -6.89
C HIS A 80 -20.81 -3.47 -8.05
N ASN A 81 -21.54 -2.92 -9.02
CA ASN A 81 -21.04 -1.79 -9.82
C ASN A 81 -21.17 -0.50 -8.99
N GLY A 82 -20.50 -0.42 -7.83
CA GLY A 82 -20.49 0.80 -6.99
C GLY A 82 -20.12 2.06 -7.76
N LEU A 83 -19.43 1.90 -8.89
CA LEU A 83 -19.18 2.94 -9.87
C LEU A 83 -20.44 3.58 -10.46
N SER A 84 -21.49 2.82 -10.77
CA SER A 84 -22.76 3.35 -11.31
C SER A 84 -23.48 4.24 -10.29
N ALA A 85 -23.55 3.80 -9.03
CA ALA A 85 -24.12 4.60 -7.95
C ALA A 85 -23.29 5.87 -7.66
N VAL A 86 -21.95 5.76 -7.76
CA VAL A 86 -21.04 6.91 -7.68
C VAL A 86 -21.28 7.88 -8.84
N LEU A 87 -21.38 7.40 -10.08
CA LEU A 87 -21.62 8.24 -11.26
C LEU A 87 -22.97 8.95 -11.19
N ALA A 88 -24.02 8.24 -10.74
CA ALA A 88 -25.34 8.84 -10.56
C ALA A 88 -25.33 9.94 -9.49
N SER A 89 -24.61 9.73 -8.39
CA SER A 89 -24.47 10.75 -7.33
C SER A 89 -23.62 11.94 -7.76
N LEU A 90 -22.56 11.69 -8.54
CA LEU A 90 -21.75 12.74 -9.17
C LEU A 90 -22.57 13.60 -10.13
N ALA A 91 -23.40 12.98 -10.97
CA ALA A 91 -24.31 13.70 -11.89
C ALA A 91 -25.29 14.61 -11.13
N ARG A 92 -25.70 14.21 -9.91
CA ARG A 92 -26.57 15.00 -9.02
C ARG A 92 -25.82 16.01 -8.14
N ASP A 93 -24.51 16.15 -8.31
CA ASP A 93 -23.69 17.03 -7.48
C ASP A 93 -23.75 16.72 -5.97
N ASP A 94 -23.81 15.42 -5.64
CA ASP A 94 -24.01 14.88 -4.29
C ASP A 94 -22.76 14.10 -3.79
N PRO A 95 -21.85 14.77 -3.04
CA PRO A 95 -20.71 14.11 -2.40
C PRO A 95 -21.12 13.00 -1.43
N SER A 96 -22.23 13.16 -0.71
CA SER A 96 -22.66 12.20 0.29
C SER A 96 -23.13 10.89 -0.35
N GLY A 97 -23.84 10.99 -1.48
CA GLY A 97 -24.23 9.83 -2.28
C GLY A 97 -23.04 9.05 -2.85
N VAL A 98 -21.98 9.74 -3.29
CA VAL A 98 -20.72 9.10 -3.72
C VAL A 98 -20.07 8.33 -2.58
N VAL A 99 -20.03 8.93 -1.39
CA VAL A 99 -19.47 8.28 -0.19
C VAL A 99 -20.30 7.07 0.23
N ALA A 100 -21.63 7.20 0.27
CA ALA A 100 -22.52 6.09 0.62
C ALA A 100 -22.36 4.91 -0.34
N ALA A 101 -22.24 5.19 -1.65
CA ALA A 101 -22.00 4.17 -2.66
C ALA A 101 -20.65 3.45 -2.48
N LEU A 102 -19.62 4.17 -2.02
CA LEU A 102 -18.31 3.62 -1.72
C LEU A 102 -18.28 2.83 -0.41
N ASP A 103 -18.91 3.33 0.65
CA ASP A 103 -18.95 2.68 1.96
C ASP A 103 -19.79 1.39 1.97
N GLY A 104 -20.76 1.28 1.06
CA GLY A 104 -21.50 0.04 0.83
C GLY A 104 -20.68 -1.11 0.23
N GLN A 105 -19.41 -0.87 -0.15
CA GLN A 105 -18.53 -1.88 -0.73
C GLN A 105 -17.74 -2.66 0.34
N LEU A 106 -17.03 -3.72 -0.09
CA LEU A 106 -16.18 -4.55 0.77
C LEU A 106 -14.68 -4.40 0.46
N HIS A 107 -13.88 -4.15 1.50
CA HIS A 107 -12.42 -4.02 1.46
C HIS A 107 -11.81 -5.14 2.30
N HIS A 108 -11.06 -6.05 1.67
CA HIS A 108 -10.47 -7.21 2.33
C HIS A 108 -11.48 -8.04 3.17
N GLY A 109 -12.74 -8.09 2.72
CA GLY A 109 -13.81 -8.81 3.42
C GLY A 109 -14.37 -8.09 4.64
N ARG A 110 -14.04 -6.81 4.86
CA ARG A 110 -14.62 -5.92 5.87
C ARG A 110 -15.39 -4.77 5.19
N PRO A 111 -16.31 -4.09 5.88
CA PRO A 111 -16.95 -2.87 5.36
C PRO A 111 -15.89 -1.83 4.94
N GLY A 112 -16.06 -1.24 3.75
CA GLY A 112 -15.15 -0.23 3.17
C GLY A 112 -14.82 -0.53 1.70
N SER A 113 -14.28 0.42 0.94
CA SER A 113 -14.07 0.21 -0.51
C SER A 113 -12.70 -0.40 -0.86
N PRO A 114 -12.55 -1.13 -1.97
CA PRO A 114 -11.23 -1.48 -2.52
C PRO A 114 -10.42 -0.24 -2.96
N ALA A 115 -9.11 -0.25 -2.75
CA ALA A 115 -8.22 0.87 -3.15
C ALA A 115 -8.29 1.19 -4.66
N ALA A 116 -8.38 0.16 -5.51
CA ALA A 116 -8.52 0.35 -6.96
C ALA A 116 -9.83 1.06 -7.33
N LEU A 117 -10.94 0.73 -6.67
CA LEU A 117 -12.22 1.39 -6.88
C LEU A 117 -12.15 2.85 -6.42
N ARG A 118 -11.56 3.13 -5.24
CA ARG A 118 -11.34 4.51 -4.79
C ARG A 118 -10.55 5.32 -5.81
N GLN A 119 -9.47 4.75 -6.35
CA GLN A 119 -8.64 5.39 -7.36
C GLN A 119 -9.45 5.74 -8.62
N GLN A 120 -10.19 4.78 -9.18
CA GLN A 120 -11.05 5.00 -10.36
C GLN A 120 -12.10 6.09 -10.09
N VAL A 121 -12.69 6.10 -8.90
CA VAL A 121 -13.65 7.14 -8.51
C VAL A 121 -12.97 8.50 -8.40
N GLY A 122 -11.82 8.59 -7.73
CA GLY A 122 -11.05 9.83 -7.62
C GLY A 122 -10.67 10.42 -8.97
N GLU A 123 -10.22 9.58 -9.91
CA GLU A 123 -9.88 10.00 -11.28
C GLU A 123 -11.09 10.54 -12.04
N ARG A 124 -12.23 9.84 -11.99
CA ARG A 124 -13.47 10.29 -12.65
C ARG A 124 -14.01 11.57 -12.04
N LEU A 125 -13.97 11.70 -10.72
CA LEU A 125 -14.35 12.92 -10.03
C LEU A 125 -13.41 14.08 -10.42
N ALA A 126 -12.10 13.85 -10.47
CA ALA A 126 -11.14 14.86 -10.87
C ALA A 126 -11.39 15.35 -12.31
N ILE A 127 -11.70 14.44 -13.23
CA ILE A 127 -12.06 14.78 -14.62
C ILE A 127 -13.39 15.56 -14.67
N ALA A 128 -14.43 15.03 -14.03
CA ALA A 128 -15.77 15.63 -14.07
C ALA A 128 -15.84 17.02 -13.44
N LEU A 129 -14.96 17.29 -12.47
CA LEU A 129 -14.92 18.56 -11.76
C LEU A 129 -13.84 19.52 -12.32
N ALA A 130 -13.01 19.10 -13.28
CA ALA A 130 -11.84 19.85 -13.75
C ALA A 130 -12.16 21.28 -14.25
N GLU A 131 -13.33 21.49 -14.84
CA GLU A 131 -13.74 22.79 -15.40
C GLU A 131 -14.49 23.69 -14.41
N GLN A 132 -14.71 23.24 -13.17
CA GLN A 132 -15.59 23.91 -12.20
C GLN A 132 -14.87 24.12 -10.85
N SER A 133 -13.88 25.02 -10.82
CA SER A 133 -12.97 25.25 -9.68
C SER A 133 -13.67 25.44 -8.33
N GLY A 134 -14.76 26.20 -8.30
CA GLY A 134 -15.57 26.42 -7.09
C GLY A 134 -16.28 25.16 -6.61
N ARG A 135 -16.73 24.31 -7.54
CA ARG A 135 -17.39 23.03 -7.24
C ARG A 135 -16.40 22.01 -6.69
N VAL A 136 -15.19 21.91 -7.26
CA VAL A 136 -14.14 21.00 -6.74
C VAL A 136 -13.80 21.33 -5.29
N THR A 137 -13.64 22.62 -4.97
CA THR A 137 -13.29 23.08 -3.61
C THR A 137 -14.37 22.66 -2.61
N ARG A 138 -15.64 22.93 -2.93
CA ARG A 138 -16.80 22.49 -2.13
C ARG A 138 -16.82 20.97 -1.91
N TRP A 139 -16.49 20.19 -2.94
CA TRP A 139 -16.41 18.73 -2.85
C TRP A 139 -15.29 18.26 -1.93
N ILE A 140 -14.09 18.82 -2.09
CA ILE A 140 -12.93 18.49 -1.24
C ILE A 140 -13.23 18.81 0.21
N ASP A 141 -13.78 19.99 0.50
CA ASP A 141 -14.10 20.39 1.87
C ASP A 141 -15.12 19.43 2.49
N ALA A 142 -16.22 19.15 1.77
CA ALA A 142 -17.25 18.22 2.24
C ALA A 142 -16.69 16.81 2.51
N LEU A 143 -15.83 16.30 1.63
CA LEU A 143 -15.24 14.98 1.76
C LEU A 143 -14.15 14.90 2.83
N ALA A 144 -13.33 15.94 2.97
CA ALA A 144 -12.22 16.00 3.94
C ALA A 144 -12.72 16.13 5.38
N THR A 145 -13.89 16.74 5.61
CA THR A 145 -14.49 16.86 6.94
C THR A 145 -15.55 15.79 7.24
N ALA A 146 -15.85 14.90 6.30
CA ALA A 146 -16.87 13.86 6.48
C ALA A 146 -16.47 12.87 7.59
N SER A 147 -17.46 12.28 8.27
CA SER A 147 -17.24 11.24 9.28
C SER A 147 -16.67 9.95 8.68
N SER A 148 -16.98 9.65 7.42
CA SER A 148 -16.50 8.48 6.70
C SER A 148 -15.00 8.57 6.38
N PRO A 149 -14.18 7.60 6.82
CA PRO A 149 -12.78 7.51 6.41
C PRO A 149 -12.59 7.31 4.90
N THR A 150 -13.57 6.69 4.23
CA THR A 150 -13.53 6.50 2.77
C THR A 150 -13.67 7.85 2.06
N ALA A 151 -14.57 8.71 2.52
CA ALA A 151 -14.74 10.06 1.99
C ALA A 151 -13.43 10.86 2.07
N ARG A 152 -12.78 10.85 3.24
CA ARG A 152 -11.51 11.55 3.47
C ARG A 152 -10.37 10.99 2.63
N GLN A 153 -10.36 9.67 2.35
CA GLN A 153 -9.43 9.09 1.38
C GLN A 153 -9.70 9.57 -0.06
N VAL A 154 -10.96 9.72 -0.47
CA VAL A 154 -11.31 10.27 -1.79
C VAL A 154 -10.93 11.75 -1.88
N ALA A 155 -11.06 12.52 -0.79
CA ALA A 155 -10.58 13.90 -0.73
C ALA A 155 -9.09 14.00 -1.08
N CYS A 156 -8.25 13.08 -0.57
CA CYS A 156 -6.82 13.02 -0.94
C CYS A 156 -6.60 12.86 -2.45
N LEU A 157 -7.45 12.10 -3.14
CA LEU A 157 -7.34 11.90 -4.59
C LEU A 157 -7.68 13.17 -5.37
N LEU A 158 -8.67 13.94 -4.91
CA LEU A 158 -9.08 15.20 -5.52
C LEU A 158 -8.10 16.35 -5.25
N LEU A 159 -7.50 16.37 -4.07
CA LEU A 159 -6.52 17.39 -3.70
C LEU A 159 -5.34 17.49 -4.68
N ALA A 160 -4.94 16.37 -5.29
CA ALA A 160 -3.85 16.34 -6.27
C ALA A 160 -4.12 17.20 -7.52
N SER A 161 -5.37 17.23 -8.01
CA SER A 161 -5.73 18.01 -9.20
C SER A 161 -5.79 19.51 -8.91
N ARG A 162 -6.12 19.91 -7.67
CA ARG A 162 -6.17 21.31 -7.22
C ARG A 162 -4.83 21.95 -6.96
N TYR A 163 -3.78 21.15 -6.79
CA TYR A 163 -2.47 21.65 -6.39
C TYR A 163 -1.93 22.84 -7.21
N PRO A 164 -2.06 22.90 -8.55
CA PRO A 164 -1.56 24.04 -9.33
C PRO A 164 -2.24 25.37 -9.02
N GLU A 165 -3.51 25.32 -8.63
CA GLU A 165 -4.32 26.51 -8.37
C GLU A 165 -4.21 26.96 -6.91
N ASP A 166 -4.12 26.03 -5.97
CA ASP A 166 -3.98 26.33 -4.55
C ASP A 166 -2.98 25.38 -3.84
N PRO A 167 -1.66 25.57 -4.04
CA PRO A 167 -0.65 24.74 -3.38
C PRO A 167 -0.72 24.83 -1.84
N ILE A 168 -1.08 26.00 -1.29
CA ILE A 168 -1.05 26.26 0.15
C ILE A 168 -2.22 25.57 0.84
N GLY A 169 -3.44 25.73 0.32
CA GLY A 169 -4.64 25.07 0.85
C GLY A 169 -4.55 23.55 0.68
N VAL A 170 -4.07 23.07 -0.46
CA VAL A 170 -3.87 21.63 -0.67
C VAL A 170 -2.91 21.03 0.34
N LEU A 171 -1.79 21.68 0.62
CA LEU A 171 -0.84 21.20 1.63
C LEU A 171 -1.40 21.24 3.04
N ARG A 172 -2.13 22.32 3.39
CA ARG A 172 -2.81 22.41 4.69
C ARG A 172 -3.78 21.24 4.89
N THR A 173 -4.63 20.95 3.91
CA THR A 173 -5.59 19.85 4.00
C THR A 173 -4.90 18.49 3.98
N ALA A 174 -3.86 18.30 3.14
CA ALA A 174 -3.08 17.07 3.11
C ALA A 174 -2.42 16.77 4.48
N GLU A 175 -1.92 17.78 5.17
CA GLU A 175 -1.32 17.63 6.50
C GLU A 175 -2.36 17.31 7.59
N LEU A 176 -3.53 17.96 7.54
CA LEU A 176 -4.65 17.61 8.43
C LEU A 176 -5.05 16.14 8.25
N LEU A 177 -5.17 15.68 7.00
CA LEU A 177 -5.49 14.29 6.69
C LEU A 177 -4.34 13.31 7.00
N ALA A 178 -3.09 13.78 6.95
CA ALA A 178 -1.93 13.01 7.37
C ALA A 178 -1.92 12.76 8.88
N ASP A 179 -2.57 13.61 9.68
CA ASP A 179 -2.75 13.46 11.13
C ASP A 179 -4.14 12.90 11.52
N ASP A 180 -4.90 12.37 10.56
CA ASP A 180 -6.24 11.84 10.77
C ASP A 180 -6.27 10.67 11.78
N PRO A 181 -7.29 10.53 12.64
CA PRO A 181 -7.40 9.39 13.56
C PRO A 181 -7.44 8.03 12.85
N HIS A 182 -7.97 7.97 11.62
CA HIS A 182 -8.09 6.75 10.84
C HIS A 182 -6.84 6.47 9.99
N TRP A 183 -6.21 5.31 10.20
CA TRP A 183 -4.92 4.99 9.59
C TRP A 183 -4.95 4.94 8.06
N GLU A 184 -6.04 4.50 7.43
CA GLU A 184 -6.14 4.47 5.95
C GLU A 184 -6.18 5.87 5.34
N VAL A 185 -6.73 6.85 6.06
CA VAL A 185 -6.72 8.26 5.61
C VAL A 185 -5.29 8.78 5.65
N ARG A 186 -4.54 8.47 6.72
CA ARG A 186 -3.12 8.81 6.84
C ARG A 186 -2.26 8.18 5.73
N GLU A 187 -2.54 6.93 5.34
CA GLU A 187 -1.88 6.33 4.16
C GLU A 187 -2.16 7.12 2.88
N ALA A 188 -3.43 7.45 2.63
CA ALA A 188 -3.84 8.18 1.44
C ALA A 188 -3.19 9.58 1.38
N ALA A 189 -3.14 10.27 2.52
CA ALA A 189 -2.47 11.57 2.64
C ALA A 189 -0.95 11.48 2.43
N GLY A 190 -0.29 10.45 2.97
CA GLY A 190 1.13 10.19 2.69
C GLY A 190 1.40 9.88 1.21
N GLY A 191 0.48 9.16 0.56
CA GLY A 191 0.50 8.94 -0.89
C GLY A 191 0.34 10.23 -1.69
N LEU A 192 -0.62 11.08 -1.33
CA LEU A 192 -0.80 12.41 -1.90
C LEU A 192 0.48 13.25 -1.78
N LEU A 193 1.05 13.37 -0.58
CA LEU A 193 2.28 14.13 -0.34
C LEU A 193 3.45 13.60 -1.18
N GLY A 194 3.54 12.28 -1.40
CA GLY A 194 4.53 11.69 -2.29
C GLY A 194 4.30 12.01 -3.77
N SER A 195 3.06 11.98 -4.23
CA SER A 195 2.71 12.42 -5.59
C SER A 195 3.00 13.91 -5.81
N LEU A 196 2.73 14.75 -4.81
CA LEU A 196 3.08 16.17 -4.85
C LEU A 196 4.61 16.37 -4.84
N LEU A 197 5.34 15.61 -4.03
CA LEU A 197 6.81 15.63 -4.00
C LEU A 197 7.41 15.22 -5.35
N ASP A 198 6.80 14.26 -6.06
CA ASP A 198 7.26 13.91 -7.40
C ASP A 198 7.04 15.04 -8.42
N ARG A 199 5.92 15.78 -8.26
CA ARG A 199 5.48 16.86 -9.16
C ARG A 199 6.23 18.17 -8.95
N ASP A 200 6.39 18.62 -7.71
CA ASP A 200 6.99 19.90 -7.33
C ASP A 200 8.04 19.67 -6.24
N PHE A 201 9.18 19.10 -6.67
CA PHE A 201 10.15 18.49 -5.77
C PHE A 201 10.71 19.46 -4.73
N ASP A 202 11.16 20.64 -5.15
CA ASP A 202 11.84 21.57 -4.25
C ASP A 202 10.91 22.15 -3.19
N ARG A 203 9.72 22.61 -3.62
CA ARG A 203 8.73 23.19 -2.69
C ARG A 203 8.27 22.15 -1.68
N ILE A 204 7.89 20.97 -2.16
CA ILE A 204 7.34 19.93 -1.28
C ILE A 204 8.44 19.36 -0.38
N ARG A 205 9.66 19.16 -0.89
CA ARG A 205 10.81 18.78 -0.06
C ARG A 205 11.01 19.77 1.09
N GLY A 206 11.02 21.07 0.81
CA GLY A 206 11.15 22.11 1.85
C GLY A 206 10.04 22.03 2.90
N ARG A 207 8.80 21.71 2.50
CA ARG A 207 7.72 21.50 3.47
C ARG A 207 7.91 20.23 4.30
N LEU A 208 8.30 19.12 3.67
CA LEU A 208 8.55 17.85 4.36
C LEU A 208 9.75 17.93 5.33
N GLU A 209 10.73 18.79 5.06
CA GLU A 209 11.84 19.09 5.98
C GLU A 209 11.36 19.73 7.29
N VAL A 210 10.27 20.48 7.26
CA VAL A 210 9.61 20.99 8.47
C VAL A 210 8.83 19.86 9.16
N LEU A 211 8.07 19.08 8.40
CA LEU A 211 7.20 18.03 8.95
C LEU A 211 7.95 16.87 9.58
N ARG A 212 9.18 16.55 9.14
CA ARG A 212 9.99 15.48 9.76
C ARG A 212 10.40 15.79 11.19
N SER A 213 10.26 17.04 11.63
CA SER A 213 10.51 17.48 13.00
C SER A 213 9.22 17.85 13.75
N ALA A 214 8.05 17.50 13.19
CA ALA A 214 6.76 17.76 13.82
C ALA A 214 6.58 16.97 15.13
N LYS A 215 5.78 17.51 16.05
CA LYS A 215 5.43 16.82 17.31
C LYS A 215 4.61 15.55 17.06
N SER A 216 3.66 15.59 16.10
CA SER A 216 2.86 14.43 15.71
C SER A 216 3.71 13.37 14.99
N GLU A 217 3.69 12.15 15.49
CA GLU A 217 4.31 11.00 14.85
C GLU A 217 3.64 10.63 13.53
N ASN A 218 2.36 10.96 13.34
CA ASN A 218 1.66 10.75 12.09
C ASN A 218 2.24 11.63 10.98
N LEU A 219 2.49 12.91 11.27
CA LEU A 219 3.12 13.82 10.32
C LEU A 219 4.56 13.40 9.97
N ARG A 220 5.36 13.01 10.98
CA ARG A 220 6.71 12.48 10.74
C ARG A 220 6.67 11.20 9.88
N ARG A 221 5.69 10.32 10.13
CA ARG A 221 5.47 9.12 9.30
C ARG A 221 5.02 9.47 7.88
N ALA A 222 4.19 10.49 7.70
CA ALA A 222 3.75 10.91 6.38
C ALA A 222 4.92 11.34 5.50
N VAL A 223 5.98 11.95 6.07
CA VAL A 223 7.24 12.21 5.35
C VAL A 223 7.87 10.92 4.83
N VAL A 224 7.92 9.87 5.66
CA VAL A 224 8.46 8.56 5.27
C VAL A 224 7.68 7.96 4.09
N LEU A 225 6.35 8.02 4.14
CA LEU A 225 5.50 7.57 3.04
C LEU A 225 5.66 8.43 1.79
N ALA A 226 5.73 9.75 1.92
CA ALA A 226 5.92 10.66 0.80
C ALA A 226 7.20 10.33 0.03
N VAL A 227 8.31 10.07 0.75
CA VAL A 227 9.57 9.62 0.14
C VAL A 227 9.40 8.29 -0.60
N LYS A 228 8.70 7.32 -0.01
CA LYS A 228 8.44 6.02 -0.65
C LYS A 228 7.69 6.17 -1.97
N TYR A 229 6.66 7.00 -2.02
CA TYR A 229 5.84 7.20 -3.21
C TYR A 229 6.55 8.08 -4.26
N ALA A 230 7.41 9.01 -3.84
CA ALA A 230 8.23 9.84 -4.71
C ALA A 230 9.49 9.11 -5.24
N ALA A 231 9.83 7.92 -4.72
CA ALA A 231 10.94 7.12 -5.20
C ALA A 231 10.62 6.49 -6.57
N ARG A 232 11.00 7.20 -7.64
CA ARG A 232 10.69 6.86 -9.04
C ARG A 232 11.92 6.34 -9.80
N ARG A 233 11.77 5.24 -10.53
CA ARG A 233 12.86 4.61 -11.30
C ARG A 233 13.38 5.46 -12.44
N ASP A 234 12.52 6.32 -12.99
CA ASP A 234 12.81 7.29 -14.03
C ASP A 234 13.50 8.56 -13.50
N LYS A 235 13.66 8.71 -12.18
CA LYS A 235 14.28 9.87 -11.53
C LYS A 235 15.27 9.48 -10.41
N PRO A 236 16.25 8.60 -10.69
CA PRO A 236 17.17 8.08 -9.68
C PRO A 236 18.05 9.17 -9.04
N GLU A 237 18.32 10.27 -9.74
CA GLU A 237 19.11 11.41 -9.26
C GLU A 237 18.54 12.04 -7.99
N ARG A 238 17.23 11.90 -7.75
CA ARG A 238 16.55 12.42 -6.55
C ARG A 238 16.82 11.60 -5.30
N VAL A 239 17.34 10.37 -5.41
CA VAL A 239 17.50 9.46 -4.26
C VAL A 239 18.42 10.06 -3.19
N ALA A 240 19.47 10.79 -3.56
CA ALA A 240 20.34 11.45 -2.60
C ALA A 240 19.60 12.49 -1.74
N ASP A 241 18.71 13.29 -2.33
CA ASP A 241 17.86 14.24 -1.63
C ASP A 241 16.81 13.56 -0.75
N LEU A 242 16.20 12.49 -1.26
CA LEU A 242 15.23 11.68 -0.52
C LEU A 242 15.86 11.01 0.71
N LEU A 243 17.08 10.50 0.60
CA LEU A 243 17.83 9.95 1.73
C LEU A 243 18.15 11.03 2.78
N ARG A 244 18.55 12.23 2.36
CA ARG A 244 18.78 13.39 3.25
C ARG A 244 17.51 13.81 3.99
N LEU A 245 16.34 13.68 3.37
CA LEU A 245 15.06 13.95 4.01
C LEU A 245 14.78 12.93 5.15
N LEU A 246 15.06 11.65 4.91
CA LEU A 246 14.84 10.55 5.87
C LEU A 246 15.86 10.48 7.00
N GLU A 247 17.08 10.95 6.80
CA GLU A 247 18.20 10.72 7.72
C GLU A 247 17.91 11.09 9.19
N PRO A 248 17.29 12.24 9.52
CA PRO A 248 16.93 12.54 10.91
C PRO A 248 15.89 11.59 11.50
N LEU A 249 14.96 11.09 10.67
CA LEU A 249 13.90 10.16 11.10
C LEU A 249 14.44 8.77 11.43
N LEU A 250 15.67 8.42 11.02
CA LEU A 250 16.30 7.15 11.41
C LEU A 250 16.44 6.98 12.93
N ARG A 251 16.42 8.09 13.68
CA ARG A 251 16.47 8.15 15.15
C ARG A 251 15.09 8.34 15.80
N ASP A 252 14.01 8.31 15.03
CA ASP A 252 12.67 8.53 15.56
C ASP A 252 12.35 7.49 16.66
N PRO A 253 11.93 7.91 17.86
CA PRO A 253 11.65 6.97 18.95
C PRO A 253 10.44 6.08 18.63
N GLU A 254 9.49 6.59 17.85
CA GLU A 254 8.18 5.97 17.69
C GLU A 254 8.26 4.73 16.79
N PRO A 255 7.85 3.54 17.28
CA PRO A 255 7.79 2.34 16.46
C PRO A 255 6.92 2.51 15.20
N TYR A 256 5.88 3.35 15.28
CA TYR A 256 4.98 3.63 14.17
C TYR A 256 5.71 4.29 12.98
N VAL A 257 6.60 5.26 13.23
CA VAL A 257 7.44 5.88 12.20
C VAL A 257 8.51 4.88 11.73
N ARG A 258 9.24 4.28 12.68
CA ARG A 258 10.37 3.38 12.39
C ARG A 258 10.03 2.19 11.51
N ARG A 259 8.85 1.58 11.72
CA ARG A 259 8.41 0.43 10.92
C ARG A 259 8.31 0.77 9.43
N ASN A 260 8.17 2.03 9.04
CA ASN A 260 8.05 2.45 7.65
C ASN A 260 9.39 2.88 7.01
N LEU A 261 10.47 2.98 7.80
CA LEU A 261 11.80 3.42 7.34
C LEU A 261 12.59 2.27 6.72
N GLY A 262 13.41 1.58 7.52
CA GLY A 262 14.34 0.54 7.08
C GLY A 262 13.70 -0.48 6.14
N PRO A 263 12.76 -1.31 6.62
CA PRO A 263 12.24 -2.42 5.82
C PRO A 263 11.30 -2.01 4.69
N TYR A 264 10.80 -0.77 4.65
CA TYR A 264 9.84 -0.34 3.62
C TYR A 264 10.43 0.72 2.71
N THR A 265 10.58 1.96 3.18
CA THR A 265 10.99 3.07 2.32
C THR A 265 12.42 2.90 1.82
N ILE A 266 13.34 2.51 2.70
CA ILE A 266 14.74 2.32 2.31
C ILE A 266 14.90 0.98 1.58
N GLY A 267 14.38 -0.08 2.18
CA GLY A 267 14.56 -1.47 1.74
C GLY A 267 13.81 -1.84 0.47
N ASP A 268 12.53 -1.46 0.34
CA ASP A 268 11.66 -1.87 -0.77
C ASP A 268 11.50 -0.81 -1.87
N ALA A 269 11.74 0.47 -1.56
CA ALA A 269 11.62 1.59 -2.51
C ALA A 269 12.98 2.16 -2.94
N LEU A 270 13.77 2.76 -2.05
CA LEU A 270 15.01 3.45 -2.46
C LEU A 270 16.07 2.49 -3.02
N LEU A 271 16.28 1.31 -2.40
CA LEU A 271 17.14 0.26 -2.96
C LEU A 271 16.68 -0.24 -4.33
N ARG A 272 15.38 -0.13 -4.65
CA ARG A 272 14.85 -0.51 -5.96
C ARG A 272 15.16 0.52 -7.05
N VAL A 273 15.28 1.79 -6.66
CA VAL A 273 15.42 2.93 -7.57
C VAL A 273 16.89 3.22 -7.84
N ASP A 274 17.67 3.46 -6.78
CA ASP A 274 19.11 3.64 -6.87
C ASP A 274 19.80 2.81 -5.77
N PRO A 275 20.14 1.54 -6.08
CA PRO A 275 20.87 0.69 -5.15
C PRO A 275 22.25 1.25 -4.79
N LYS A 276 22.93 1.94 -5.70
CA LYS A 276 24.31 2.39 -5.49
C LYS A 276 24.35 3.47 -4.42
N GLU A 277 23.55 4.52 -4.57
CA GLU A 277 23.51 5.61 -3.60
C GLU A 277 22.88 5.15 -2.27
N THR A 278 21.84 4.32 -2.32
CA THR A 278 21.19 3.80 -1.10
C THR A 278 22.11 2.88 -0.29
N LEU A 279 22.87 1.99 -0.95
CA LEU A 279 23.82 1.10 -0.26
C LEU A 279 25.00 1.87 0.34
N LYS A 280 25.43 2.96 -0.31
CA LYS A 280 26.45 3.88 0.23
C LYS A 280 25.95 4.51 1.54
N ALA A 281 24.75 5.08 1.55
CA ALA A 281 24.14 5.63 2.76
C ALA A 281 23.98 4.58 3.88
N LEU A 282 23.48 3.37 3.55
CA LEU A 282 23.36 2.26 4.51
C LEU A 282 24.72 1.86 5.11
N LYS A 283 25.79 1.86 4.30
CA LYS A 283 27.14 1.57 4.77
C LYS A 283 27.62 2.63 5.75
N ASP A 284 27.32 3.90 5.51
CA ASP A 284 27.72 5.00 6.39
C ASP A 284 26.91 5.01 7.68
N TRP A 285 25.58 4.91 7.60
CA TRP A 285 24.69 4.79 8.76
C TRP A 285 24.94 3.55 9.62
N SER A 286 25.53 2.48 9.07
CA SER A 286 25.90 1.30 9.88
C SER A 286 26.96 1.58 10.95
N ARG A 287 27.65 2.73 10.86
CA ARG A 287 28.66 3.17 11.83
C ARG A 287 28.12 4.17 12.84
N ASP A 288 26.83 4.53 12.74
CA ASP A 288 26.20 5.47 13.65
C ASP A 288 26.20 4.94 15.10
N ARG A 289 26.28 5.85 16.08
CA ARG A 289 26.29 5.48 17.51
C ARG A 289 24.89 5.11 18.02
N ASP A 290 23.84 5.58 17.37
CA ASP A 290 22.46 5.26 17.72
C ASP A 290 22.07 3.85 17.22
N GLN A 291 21.70 2.98 18.15
CA GLN A 291 21.25 1.61 17.83
C GLN A 291 20.00 1.58 16.94
N THR A 292 19.16 2.62 16.97
CA THR A 292 17.95 2.75 16.17
C THR A 292 18.28 2.97 14.70
N VAL A 293 19.31 3.78 14.42
CA VAL A 293 19.83 3.99 13.07
C VAL A 293 20.40 2.67 12.54
N ARG A 294 21.25 2.01 13.33
CA ARG A 294 21.83 0.70 12.98
C ARG A 294 20.75 -0.38 12.80
N TRP A 295 19.68 -0.35 13.59
CA TRP A 295 18.52 -1.21 13.43
C TRP A 295 17.82 -0.98 12.09
N ASN A 296 17.57 0.28 11.71
CA ASN A 296 16.98 0.62 10.41
C ASN A 296 17.85 0.11 9.25
N VAL A 297 19.17 0.24 9.35
CA VAL A 297 20.12 -0.28 8.36
C VAL A 297 20.00 -1.78 8.19
N ALA A 298 20.01 -2.55 9.29
CA ALA A 298 19.84 -4.00 9.22
C ALA A 298 18.47 -4.37 8.64
N MET A 299 17.40 -3.69 9.07
CA MET A 299 16.04 -3.97 8.63
C MET A 299 15.80 -3.68 7.14
N ALA A 300 16.57 -2.78 6.51
CA ALA A 300 16.50 -2.57 5.06
C ALA A 300 16.70 -3.86 4.26
N PHE A 301 17.60 -4.74 4.72
CA PHE A 301 17.87 -6.03 4.10
C PHE A 301 16.87 -7.14 4.47
N SER A 302 15.92 -6.87 5.38
CA SER A 302 14.82 -7.79 5.72
C SER A 302 13.60 -7.66 4.79
N SER A 303 13.63 -6.66 3.90
CA SER A 303 12.59 -6.39 2.91
C SER A 303 12.67 -7.34 1.71
N ALA A 304 11.70 -7.26 0.78
CA ALA A 304 11.74 -8.10 -0.42
C ALA A 304 12.87 -7.68 -1.35
N ILE A 305 13.01 -6.38 -1.63
CA ILE A 305 14.06 -5.87 -2.51
C ILE A 305 15.42 -5.86 -1.83
N GLY A 306 15.51 -5.41 -0.58
CA GLY A 306 16.76 -5.42 0.18
C GLY A 306 17.44 -6.79 0.23
N SER A 307 16.65 -7.87 0.26
CA SER A 307 17.17 -9.24 0.24
C SER A 307 17.97 -9.63 -1.01
N PHE A 308 17.79 -8.94 -2.15
CA PHE A 308 18.56 -9.16 -3.37
C PHE A 308 19.97 -8.57 -3.32
N HIS A 309 20.30 -7.79 -2.28
CA HIS A 309 21.57 -7.09 -2.18
C HIS A 309 22.56 -7.75 -1.21
N TRP A 310 22.45 -9.07 -1.00
CA TRP A 310 23.33 -9.81 -0.07
C TRP A 310 24.84 -9.54 -0.27
N PRO A 311 25.39 -9.52 -1.51
CA PRO A 311 26.82 -9.27 -1.70
C PRO A 311 27.31 -7.97 -1.05
N ALA A 312 26.54 -6.88 -1.15
CA ALA A 312 26.85 -5.62 -0.49
C ALA A 312 26.45 -5.64 1.00
N ALA A 313 25.30 -6.23 1.33
CA ALA A 313 24.76 -6.32 2.68
C ALA A 313 25.66 -7.10 3.64
N LYS A 314 26.36 -8.14 3.16
CA LYS A 314 27.21 -9.03 3.97
C LYS A 314 28.17 -8.22 4.85
N SER A 315 28.95 -7.33 4.25
CA SER A 315 29.93 -6.51 5.00
C SER A 315 29.27 -5.57 6.03
N ILE A 316 28.08 -5.06 5.73
CA ILE A 316 27.31 -4.18 6.62
C ILE A 316 26.75 -4.99 7.80
N LEU A 317 26.08 -6.11 7.52
CA LEU A 317 25.51 -7.00 8.53
C LEU A 317 26.59 -7.62 9.41
N GLU A 318 27.76 -7.95 8.86
CA GLU A 318 28.93 -8.42 9.61
C GLU A 318 29.41 -7.39 10.63
N ARG A 319 29.40 -6.09 10.29
CA ARG A 319 29.71 -5.02 11.25
C ARG A 319 28.67 -4.95 12.35
N LEU A 320 27.39 -4.93 11.96
CA LEU A 320 26.26 -4.78 12.90
C LEU A 320 26.09 -5.98 13.84
N ALA A 321 26.52 -7.17 13.42
CA ALA A 321 26.40 -8.39 14.21
C ALA A 321 27.25 -8.43 15.48
N LYS A 322 28.30 -7.59 15.58
CA LYS A 322 29.23 -7.52 16.72
C LYS A 322 28.67 -6.77 17.92
N GLY A 323 27.65 -5.94 17.72
CA GLY A 323 27.19 -5.00 18.75
C GLY A 323 26.54 -5.69 19.95
N PRO A 324 26.69 -5.14 21.18
CA PRO A 324 26.07 -5.70 22.37
C PRO A 324 24.54 -5.59 22.33
N GLU A 325 23.97 -4.73 21.48
CA GLU A 325 22.55 -4.38 21.53
C GLU A 325 21.65 -5.50 21.00
N PRO A 326 20.75 -6.08 21.83
CA PRO A 326 19.82 -7.11 21.37
C PRO A 326 18.91 -6.66 20.22
N LEU A 327 18.55 -5.37 20.20
CA LEU A 327 17.72 -4.78 19.15
C LEU A 327 18.35 -4.93 17.76
N VAL A 328 19.63 -4.56 17.63
CA VAL A 328 20.37 -4.63 16.37
C VAL A 328 20.63 -6.08 15.98
N ARG A 329 21.02 -6.94 16.93
CA ARG A 329 21.26 -8.38 16.67
C ARG A 329 20.01 -9.08 16.13
N ASN A 330 18.83 -8.79 16.70
CA ASN A 330 17.56 -9.33 16.21
C ASN A 330 17.23 -8.87 14.78
N ALA A 331 17.52 -7.61 14.46
CA ALA A 331 17.33 -7.09 13.11
C ALA A 331 18.30 -7.73 12.10
N VAL A 332 19.58 -7.88 12.44
CA VAL A 332 20.57 -8.59 11.62
C VAL A 332 20.13 -10.03 11.38
N ALA A 333 19.67 -10.73 12.42
CA ALA A 333 19.18 -12.09 12.29
C ALA A 333 17.96 -12.18 11.36
N LYS A 334 17.02 -11.22 11.44
CA LYS A 334 15.87 -11.14 10.53
C LYS A 334 16.29 -10.88 9.09
N ALA A 335 17.22 -9.97 8.87
CA ALA A 335 17.80 -9.68 7.55
C ALA A 335 18.47 -10.92 6.95
N MET A 336 19.35 -11.60 7.69
CA MET A 336 20.00 -12.83 7.24
C MET A 336 18.98 -13.92 6.91
N ARG A 337 17.96 -14.15 7.75
CA ARG A 337 16.89 -15.12 7.44
C ARG A 337 16.15 -14.78 6.15
N ARG A 338 15.96 -13.50 5.85
CA ARG A 338 15.35 -13.06 4.59
C ARG A 338 16.29 -13.29 3.41
N CYS A 339 17.54 -12.87 3.50
CA CYS A 339 18.56 -13.07 2.45
C CYS A 339 18.81 -14.56 2.17
N ARG A 340 18.75 -15.42 3.20
CA ARG A 340 18.90 -16.88 3.08
C ARG A 340 17.84 -17.53 2.18
N GLN A 341 16.71 -16.87 1.92
CA GLN A 341 15.72 -17.37 0.95
C GLN A 341 16.23 -17.30 -0.51
N ARG A 342 17.34 -16.61 -0.76
CA ARG A 342 17.94 -16.39 -2.08
C ARG A 342 19.41 -16.80 -2.15
N TYR A 343 20.17 -16.48 -1.11
CA TYR A 343 21.61 -16.74 -0.96
C TYR A 343 21.82 -17.80 0.12
N THR A 344 21.26 -19.00 -0.10
CA THR A 344 21.14 -20.02 0.95
C THR A 344 22.50 -20.44 1.49
N GLU A 345 23.41 -20.79 0.59
CA GLU A 345 24.73 -21.35 0.94
C GLU A 345 25.62 -20.27 1.56
N GLU A 346 25.69 -19.08 0.95
CA GLU A 346 26.58 -18.01 1.38
C GLU A 346 26.16 -17.41 2.73
N VAL A 347 24.84 -17.32 2.98
CA VAL A 347 24.32 -16.88 4.28
C VAL A 347 24.56 -17.94 5.34
N GLU A 348 24.39 -19.21 5.01
CA GLU A 348 24.61 -20.31 5.95
C GLU A 348 26.10 -20.48 6.31
N GLU A 349 27.00 -20.36 5.32
CA GLU A 349 28.45 -20.31 5.54
C GLU A 349 28.82 -19.15 6.48
N THR A 350 28.28 -17.95 6.21
CA THR A 350 28.51 -16.76 7.05
C THR A 350 28.01 -16.99 8.47
N ARG A 351 26.82 -17.59 8.64
CA ARG A 351 26.26 -17.94 9.96
C ARG A 351 27.15 -18.93 10.71
N LEU A 352 27.62 -19.99 10.04
CA LEU A 352 28.50 -20.99 10.64
C LEU A 352 29.84 -20.39 11.07
N ARG A 353 30.39 -19.46 10.27
CA ARG A 353 31.58 -18.70 10.65
C ARG A 353 31.32 -17.84 11.89
N TRP A 354 30.20 -17.12 11.94
CA TRP A 354 29.84 -16.28 13.10
C TRP A 354 29.58 -17.08 14.37
N ARG A 355 29.11 -18.33 14.29
CA ARG A 355 28.97 -19.21 15.48
C ARG A 355 30.29 -19.46 16.19
N LYS A 356 31.41 -19.41 15.47
CA LYS A 356 32.77 -19.60 16.01
C LYS A 356 33.42 -18.30 16.47
N ASP A 357 32.74 -17.16 16.28
CA ASP A 357 33.22 -15.82 16.61
C ASP A 357 32.54 -15.34 17.89
N GLY A 358 33.32 -15.10 18.95
CA GLY A 358 32.80 -14.70 20.27
C GLY A 358 31.92 -13.44 20.24
N GLU A 359 32.20 -12.49 19.34
CA GLU A 359 31.41 -11.25 19.23
C GLU A 359 30.10 -11.44 18.46
N ARG A 360 29.97 -12.50 17.65
CA ARG A 360 28.85 -12.70 16.72
C ARG A 360 28.05 -13.98 16.97
N ALA A 361 28.53 -14.87 17.84
CA ALA A 361 27.90 -16.15 18.12
C ALA A 361 26.42 -16.00 18.51
N ALA A 362 26.11 -15.06 19.40
CA ALA A 362 24.74 -14.78 19.81
C ALA A 362 23.84 -14.33 18.64
N THR A 363 24.36 -13.54 17.70
CA THR A 363 23.62 -13.15 16.49
C THR A 363 23.39 -14.36 15.58
N ALA A 364 24.40 -15.23 15.42
CA ALA A 364 24.30 -16.43 14.60
C ALA A 364 23.30 -17.47 15.16
N GLU A 365 23.17 -17.55 16.48
CA GLU A 365 22.14 -18.35 17.16
C GLU A 365 20.73 -17.83 16.84
N LEU A 366 20.52 -16.50 16.90
CA LEU A 366 19.24 -15.88 16.55
C LEU A 366 18.84 -16.14 15.09
N VAL A 367 19.79 -16.22 14.15
CA VAL A 367 19.50 -16.60 12.75
C VAL A 367 18.89 -18.00 12.68
N GLY A 368 19.36 -18.91 13.53
CA GLY A 368 18.96 -20.31 13.60
C GLY A 368 19.48 -21.14 12.41
N PRO A 369 19.48 -22.47 12.52
CA PRO A 369 19.90 -23.36 11.44
C PRO A 369 18.98 -23.23 10.21
N LEU A 370 19.48 -23.67 9.05
CA LEU A 370 18.63 -23.88 7.88
C LEU A 370 17.59 -24.95 8.22
N LYS A 371 16.30 -24.58 8.19
CA LYS A 371 15.22 -25.58 8.32
C LYS A 371 15.20 -26.38 7.02
N LYS A 372 15.52 -27.68 7.08
CA LYS A 372 15.27 -28.60 5.97
C LYS A 372 13.76 -28.56 5.70
N ARG A 373 13.39 -28.25 4.46
CA ARG A 373 11.99 -28.28 4.00
C ARG A 373 11.56 -29.70 3.77
#